data_AF-A0A947A6A3-F1
#
_entry.id   AF-A0A947A6A3-F1
#
_cell.length_a   1.000
_cell.length_b   1.000
_cell.length_c   1.000
_cell.angle_alpha   90.00
_cell.angle_beta   90.00
_cell.angle_gamma   90.00
#
_symmetry.space_group_name_H-M   'P 1'
#
loop_
_entity.id
_entity.type
_entity.pdbx_description
1 polymer ?
#
loop_
_entity_poly.entity_id
_entity_poly.type
_entity_poly.pdbx_seq_one_letter_code
_entity_poly.pdbx_strand_id
1 'polypeptide(L)'
;MKKLLPYLCFLLILSISLNLNAQRRKAKAAPVKKEAFTMGDLKLRNVGPAFLSGRIADIAVHPDDNDVWYVAVGSGGVWKTENSGTTWTPLFDKQTSYSI
;
A
#
# COMPACT_ATOMS: atom_id res chain seq x y z
N MET A 1 61.41 28.97 -23.33
CA MET A 1 59.96 29.03 -23.03
C MET A 1 59.05 28.87 -24.25
N LYS A 2 59.38 29.42 -25.43
CA LYS A 2 58.53 29.33 -26.65
C LYS A 2 58.26 27.90 -27.16
N LYS A 3 59.18 26.95 -26.93
CA LYS A 3 59.01 25.53 -27.31
C LYS A 3 58.10 24.72 -26.38
N LEU A 4 57.77 25.25 -25.18
CA LEU A 4 56.91 24.58 -24.19
C LEU A 4 55.43 24.93 -24.38
N LEU A 5 55.15 26.08 -24.99
CA LEU A 5 53.80 26.59 -25.26
C LEU A 5 52.91 25.66 -26.11
N PRO A 6 53.40 24.99 -27.20
CA PRO A 6 52.53 24.10 -27.97
C PRO A 6 52.11 22.85 -27.20
N TYR A 7 52.96 22.34 -26.31
CA TYR A 7 52.64 21.19 -25.46
C TYR A 7 51.59 21.54 -24.41
N LEU A 8 51.66 22.75 -23.83
CA LEU A 8 50.65 23.23 -22.89
C LEU A 8 49.28 23.39 -23.57
N CYS A 9 49.25 23.96 -24.78
CA CYS A 9 48.03 24.06 -25.57
C CYS A 9 47.47 22.69 -25.95
N PHE A 10 48.32 21.73 -26.33
CA PHE A 10 47.91 20.37 -26.64
C PHE A 10 47.29 19.66 -25.43
N LEU A 11 47.89 19.82 -24.25
CA LEU A 11 47.40 19.24 -22.99
C LEU A 11 46.05 19.87 -22.58
N LEU A 12 45.88 21.17 -22.80
CA LEU A 12 44.61 21.87 -22.58
C LEU A 12 43.49 21.35 -23.52
N ILE A 13 43.79 21.18 -24.81
CA ILE A 13 42.84 20.67 -25.82
C ILE A 13 42.44 19.21 -25.53
N LEU A 14 43.39 18.39 -25.10
CA LEU A 14 43.14 17.00 -24.70
C LEU A 14 42.20 16.92 -23.47
N SER A 15 42.40 17.82 -22.50
CA SER A 15 41.57 17.91 -21.30
C SER A 15 40.12 18.29 -21.60
N ILE A 16 39.91 19.20 -22.55
CA ILE A 16 38.58 19.63 -22.99
C ILE A 16 37.86 18.48 -23.73
N SER A 17 38.59 17.72 -24.55
CA SER A 17 38.03 16.63 -25.35
C SER A 17 37.53 15.44 -24.49
N LEU A 18 38.17 15.19 -23.33
CA LEU A 18 37.75 14.17 -22.37
C LEU A 18 36.41 14.53 -21.68
N ASN A 19 36.15 15.82 -21.44
CA ASN A 19 34.90 16.28 -20.82
C ASN A 19 33.68 16.11 -21.74
N LEU A 20 33.85 16.21 -23.06
CA LEU A 20 32.73 16.02 -24.00
C LEU A 20 32.20 14.58 -24.04
N ASN A 21 33.04 13.58 -23.77
CA ASN A 21 32.63 12.17 -23.85
C ASN A 21 32.00 11.66 -22.53
N ALA A 22 32.34 12.25 -21.37
CA ALA A 22 31.76 11.90 -20.07
C ALA A 22 30.29 12.34 -19.92
N GLN A 23 29.83 13.32 -20.72
CA GLN A 23 28.43 13.74 -20.80
C GLN A 23 27.65 13.06 -21.93
N ARG A 24 28.13 11.92 -22.46
CA ARG A 24 27.35 11.10 -23.40
C ARG A 24 26.07 10.58 -22.73
N ARG A 25 24.98 11.31 -23.02
CA ARG A 25 23.55 10.98 -22.83
C ARG A 25 23.24 10.28 -21.50
N LYS A 26 22.73 11.07 -20.54
CA LYS A 26 21.64 10.56 -19.69
C LYS A 26 20.60 9.99 -20.65
N ALA A 27 20.45 8.66 -20.69
CA ALA A 27 19.31 8.04 -21.33
C ALA A 27 18.08 8.73 -20.75
N LYS A 28 17.31 9.40 -21.61
CA LYS A 28 16.08 10.08 -21.23
C LYS A 28 15.17 8.96 -20.75
N ALA A 29 15.11 8.74 -19.43
CA ALA A 29 14.25 7.74 -18.84
C ALA A 29 12.86 7.97 -19.42
N ALA A 30 12.24 6.92 -19.97
CA ALA A 30 10.88 7.00 -20.47
C ALA A 30 10.01 7.65 -19.39
N PRO A 31 9.07 8.55 -19.74
CA PRO A 31 8.19 9.13 -18.75
C PRO A 31 7.39 8.00 -18.12
N VAL A 32 7.81 7.56 -16.93
CA VAL A 32 6.98 6.72 -16.07
C VAL A 32 5.76 7.57 -15.79
N LYS A 33 4.61 7.18 -16.35
CA LYS A 33 3.33 7.74 -15.97
C LYS A 33 3.21 7.56 -14.46
N LYS A 34 3.42 8.64 -13.72
CA LYS A 34 3.05 8.74 -12.31
C LYS A 34 1.54 8.89 -12.31
N GLU A 35 0.83 7.80 -12.59
CA GLU A 35 -0.57 7.69 -12.20
C GLU A 35 -0.57 7.94 -10.68
N ALA A 36 -1.24 9.01 -10.26
CA ALA A 36 -1.28 9.37 -8.85
C ALA A 36 -2.02 8.25 -8.11
N PHE A 37 -1.31 7.44 -7.35
CA PHE A 37 -1.91 6.43 -6.50
C PHE A 37 -2.83 7.14 -5.51
N THR A 38 -4.15 6.94 -5.65
CA THR A 38 -5.11 7.59 -4.77
C THR A 38 -5.40 6.67 -3.59
N MET A 39 -5.76 7.25 -2.44
CA MET A 39 -6.13 6.45 -1.27
C MET A 39 -7.34 5.55 -1.54
N GLY A 40 -8.18 5.89 -2.55
CA GLY A 40 -9.33 5.09 -2.97
C GLY A 40 -8.97 3.79 -3.68
N ASP A 41 -7.73 3.64 -4.16
CA ASP A 41 -7.26 2.42 -4.82
C ASP A 41 -6.88 1.32 -3.79
N LEU A 42 -6.80 1.68 -2.50
CA LEU A 42 -6.55 0.75 -1.41
C LEU A 42 -7.84 0.07 -0.97
N LYS A 43 -7.97 -1.21 -1.31
CA LYS A 43 -9.03 -2.07 -0.76
C LYS A 43 -8.60 -2.64 0.58
N LEU A 44 -9.35 -2.33 1.63
CA LEU A 44 -9.24 -3.03 2.90
C LEU A 44 -9.64 -4.49 2.68
N ARG A 45 -8.85 -5.41 3.22
CA ARG A 45 -9.12 -6.85 3.19
C ARG A 45 -8.97 -7.42 4.58
N ASN A 46 -9.80 -8.42 4.90
CA ASN A 46 -9.63 -9.19 6.12
C ASN A 46 -8.32 -9.99 6.02
N VAL A 47 -7.52 -9.97 7.10
CA VAL A 47 -6.24 -10.70 7.19
C VAL A 47 -6.34 -11.95 8.07
N GLY A 48 -7.53 -12.26 8.57
CA GLY A 48 -7.76 -13.33 9.54
C GLY A 48 -7.28 -12.98 10.96
N PRO A 49 -7.55 -13.88 11.93
CA PRO A 49 -7.11 -13.69 13.31
C PRO A 49 -5.59 -13.91 13.42
N ALA A 50 -4.84 -12.85 13.77
CA ALA A 50 -3.37 -12.90 13.74
C ALA A 50 -2.73 -13.47 15.03
N PHE A 51 -3.41 -13.42 16.18
CA PHE A 51 -3.11 -14.11 17.45
C PHE A 51 -4.00 -13.59 18.58
N LEU A 52 -4.48 -12.35 18.44
CA LEU A 52 -5.37 -11.66 19.38
C LEU A 52 -6.76 -11.58 18.74
N SER A 53 -7.52 -12.67 18.83
CA SER A 53 -8.93 -12.63 18.44
C SER A 53 -9.68 -11.65 19.34
N GLY A 54 -10.57 -10.85 18.76
CA GLY A 54 -11.46 -9.97 19.52
C GLY A 54 -12.30 -10.77 20.52
N ARG A 55 -12.74 -10.12 21.61
CA ARG A 55 -13.62 -10.75 22.61
C ARG A 55 -15.05 -10.83 22.08
N ILE A 56 -15.58 -12.04 22.02
CA ILE A 56 -17.01 -12.27 21.80
C ILE A 56 -17.73 -12.05 23.12
N ALA A 57 -18.67 -11.10 23.13
CA ALA A 57 -19.49 -10.77 24.30
C ALA A 57 -20.71 -11.67 24.38
N ASP A 58 -21.36 -11.94 23.23
CA ASP A 58 -22.56 -12.76 23.15
C ASP A 58 -22.78 -13.33 21.74
N ILE A 59 -23.58 -14.39 21.65
CA ILE A 59 -23.99 -15.05 20.41
C ILE A 59 -25.49 -15.40 20.49
N ALA A 60 -26.25 -15.01 19.47
CA ALA A 60 -27.65 -15.38 19.31
C ALA A 60 -27.89 -16.09 17.98
N VAL A 61 -28.54 -17.25 18.02
CA VAL A 61 -28.95 -18.02 16.83
C VAL A 61 -30.43 -17.75 16.56
N HIS A 62 -30.81 -17.58 15.30
CA HIS A 62 -32.20 -17.37 14.91
C HIS A 62 -33.05 -18.60 15.30
N PRO A 63 -34.24 -18.41 15.92
CA PRO A 63 -34.99 -19.53 16.50
C PRO A 63 -35.49 -20.55 15.48
N ASP A 64 -35.79 -20.10 14.26
CA ASP A 64 -36.35 -20.94 13.20
C ASP A 64 -35.33 -21.30 12.10
N ASP A 65 -34.13 -20.73 12.15
CA ASP A 65 -33.11 -20.89 11.10
C ASP A 65 -31.71 -20.99 11.72
N ASN A 66 -31.19 -22.22 11.77
CA ASN A 66 -29.89 -22.50 12.36
C ASN A 66 -28.72 -22.01 11.51
N ASP A 67 -28.92 -21.47 10.30
CA ASP A 67 -27.84 -20.87 9.51
C ASP A 67 -27.63 -19.38 9.82
N VAL A 68 -28.59 -18.74 10.51
CA VAL A 68 -28.59 -17.29 10.77
C VAL A 68 -28.19 -16.98 12.21
N TRP A 69 -26.98 -16.43 12.41
CA TRP A 69 -26.47 -16.06 13.74
C TRP A 69 -26.10 -14.59 13.81
N TYR A 70 -26.13 -14.06 15.03
CA TYR A 70 -25.68 -12.72 15.38
C TYR A 70 -24.61 -12.84 16.47
N VAL A 71 -23.48 -12.16 16.27
CA VAL A 71 -22.34 -12.21 17.20
C VAL A 71 -21.99 -10.80 17.62
N ALA A 72 -22.00 -10.55 18.93
CA ALA A 72 -21.60 -9.28 19.53
C ALA A 72 -20.11 -9.33 19.92
N VAL A 73 -19.34 -8.36 19.43
CA VAL A 73 -17.89 -8.24 19.68
C VAL A 73 -17.64 -7.02 20.56
N GLY A 74 -16.98 -7.21 21.70
CA GLY A 74 -16.82 -6.16 22.70
C GLY A 74 -16.15 -4.89 22.16
N SER A 75 -15.28 -5.03 21.15
CA SER A 75 -14.65 -3.93 20.43
C SER A 75 -14.66 -4.19 18.92
N GLY A 76 -15.84 -4.36 18.33
CA GLY A 76 -16.01 -4.62 16.91
C GLY A 76 -17.47 -4.68 16.40
N GLY A 77 -18.44 -4.18 17.18
CA GLY A 77 -19.85 -4.16 16.81
C GLY A 77 -20.54 -5.53 16.73
N VAL A 78 -21.65 -5.59 15.98
CA VAL A 78 -22.40 -6.83 15.70
C VAL A 78 -22.13 -7.32 14.28
N TRP A 79 -21.97 -8.64 14.16
CA TRP A 79 -21.80 -9.35 12.91
C TRP A 79 -22.92 -10.36 12.71
N LYS A 80 -23.38 -10.52 11.47
CA LYS A 80 -24.38 -11.50 11.07
C LYS A 80 -23.78 -12.53 10.11
N THR A 81 -24.12 -13.80 10.29
CA THR A 81 -23.94 -14.85 9.29
C THR A 81 -25.28 -15.38 8.83
N GLU A 82 -25.36 -15.88 7.60
CA GLU A 82 -26.52 -16.56 7.02
C GLU A 82 -26.12 -17.94 6.44
N ASN A 83 -24.95 -18.45 6.84
CA ASN A 83 -24.39 -19.71 6.38
C ASN A 83 -23.55 -20.37 7.46
N SER A 84 -24.11 -20.45 8.67
CA SER A 84 -23.52 -21.18 9.80
C SER A 84 -22.08 -20.73 10.14
N GLY A 85 -21.80 -19.44 9.98
CA GLY A 85 -20.50 -18.84 10.35
C GLY A 85 -19.43 -18.89 9.26
N THR A 86 -19.75 -19.29 8.03
CA THR A 86 -18.79 -19.33 6.92
C THR A 86 -18.42 -17.93 6.42
N THR A 87 -19.41 -17.04 6.31
CA THR A 87 -19.22 -15.63 5.94
C THR A 87 -19.99 -14.70 6.87
N TRP A 88 -19.48 -13.48 7.01
CA TRP A 88 -19.99 -12.51 7.98
C TRP A 88 -20.22 -11.15 7.33
N THR A 89 -21.35 -10.52 7.68
CA THR A 89 -21.72 -9.17 7.29
C THR A 89 -21.70 -8.27 8.53
N PRO A 90 -21.00 -7.12 8.51
CA PRO A 90 -21.03 -6.18 9.62
C PRO A 90 -22.36 -5.43 9.65
N LEU A 91 -23.03 -5.41 10.81
CA LEU A 91 -24.29 -4.68 11.01
C LEU A 91 -24.09 -3.31 11.69
N PHE A 92 -22.94 -3.11 12.34
CA PHE A 92 -22.68 -1.93 13.18
C PHE A 92 -21.85 -0.82 12.51
N ASP A 93 -21.41 -0.99 11.25
CA ASP A 93 -20.54 -0.01 10.56
C ASP A 93 -21.14 1.40 10.43
N LYS A 94 -22.47 1.51 10.49
CA LYS A 94 -23.20 2.79 10.38
C LYS A 94 -23.62 3.36 11.74
N GLN A 95 -23.28 2.67 12.84
CA GLN A 95 -23.66 3.09 14.19
C GLN A 95 -22.60 4.01 14.77
N THR A 96 -23.01 4.86 15.72
CA THR A 96 -22.09 5.79 16.39
C THR A 96 -21.22 5.11 17.45
N SER A 97 -21.65 3.97 17.98
CA SER A 97 -20.88 3.19 18.95
C SER A 97 -20.08 2.09 18.26
N TYR A 98 -18.79 2.02 18.59
CA TYR A 98 -17.88 0.97 18.15
C TYR A 98 -17.93 -0.28 19.04
N SER A 99 -18.38 -0.11 20.28
CA SER A 99 -18.34 -1.12 21.33
C SER A 99 -19.76 -1.48 21.77
N ILE A 100 -19.92 -2.76 22.14
CA ILE A 100 -21.11 -3.37 22.74
C ILE A 100 -20.71 -3.99 24.06
#